data_AF-A0A9E2BYA8-F1
#
_entry.id   AF-A0A9E2BYA8-F1
#
_cell.length_a   1.000
_cell.length_b   1.000
_cell.length_c   1.000
_cell.angle_alpha   90.00
_cell.angle_beta   90.00
_cell.angle_gamma   90.00
#
_symmetry.space_group_name_H-M   'P 1'
#
loop_
_entity.id
_entity.type
_entity.pdbx_description
1 polymer ?
#
loop_
_entity_poly.entity_id
_entity_poly.type
_entity_poly.pdbx_seq_one_letter_code
_entity_poly.pdbx_strand_id
1 'polypeptide(L)'
;FNCNGSNLAYRRETFSEIGGYQQIKQVVTGDDTLLLQKIKQIGRWQIRFTTMPDSLVKSWPEETPRQVFNQRLRWGSGGLSYSPQALSFALAVFIFILLLFLSPFFWLAGSISMFWLLGFALKIIQEARVMAAGWRVFRLPTEWMSFSLLQLIHIPAILTFSIGGHLFGFKWKGQKFKRTRETASAQLKTETP
;
A
#
# COMPACT_ATOMS: atom_id res chain seq x y z
N PHE A 1 3.96 10.15 3.04
CA PHE A 1 3.56 10.50 1.65
C PHE A 1 3.73 9.26 0.81
N ASN A 2 2.76 8.96 -0.05
CA ASN A 2 2.80 7.83 -0.95
C ASN A 2 2.43 8.31 -2.37
N CYS A 3 2.94 7.64 -3.39
CA CYS A 3 2.59 7.87 -4.79
C CYS A 3 2.56 6.54 -5.54
N ASN A 4 1.90 6.56 -6.69
CA ASN A 4 1.93 5.47 -7.65
C ASN A 4 2.85 5.89 -8.81
N GLY A 5 3.87 5.09 -9.13
CA GLY A 5 4.84 5.38 -10.18
C GLY A 5 4.27 5.52 -11.58
N SER A 6 3.04 5.03 -11.80
CA SER A 6 2.37 5.15 -13.10
C SER A 6 1.90 6.57 -13.43
N ASN A 7 1.92 7.51 -12.46
CA ASN A 7 1.51 8.89 -12.66
C ASN A 7 2.30 9.85 -11.76
N LEU A 8 3.60 9.95 -12.01
CA LEU A 8 4.54 10.77 -11.26
C LEU A 8 5.36 11.65 -12.22
N ALA A 9 5.45 12.94 -11.90
CA ALA A 9 6.33 13.89 -12.58
C ALA A 9 7.15 14.67 -11.56
N TYR A 10 8.43 14.91 -11.86
CA TYR A 10 9.35 15.69 -11.04
C TYR A 10 10.35 16.43 -11.93
N ARG A 11 10.96 17.49 -11.39
CA ARG A 11 12.01 18.24 -12.10
C ARG A 11 13.29 17.44 -12.13
N ARG A 12 14.04 17.53 -13.22
CA ARG A 12 15.34 16.84 -13.36
C ARG A 12 16.32 17.22 -12.25
N GLU A 13 16.37 18.49 -11.89
CA GLU A 13 17.20 18.99 -10.78
C GLU A 13 16.89 18.30 -9.45
N THR A 14 15.60 18.09 -9.13
CA THR A 14 15.17 17.37 -7.93
C THR A 14 15.70 15.94 -7.91
N PHE A 15 15.66 15.25 -9.06
CA PHE A 15 16.18 13.89 -9.19
C PHE A 15 17.70 13.81 -9.06
N SER A 16 18.42 14.78 -9.63
CA SER A 16 19.87 14.88 -9.48
C SER A 16 20.28 15.17 -8.04
N GLU A 17 19.56 16.05 -7.34
CA GLU A 17 19.85 16.46 -5.95
C GLU A 17 19.71 15.30 -4.95
N ILE A 18 18.71 14.41 -5.12
CA ILE A 18 18.56 13.20 -4.29
C ILE A 18 19.53 12.06 -4.67
N GLY A 19 20.37 12.24 -5.70
CA GLY A 19 21.26 11.18 -6.21
C GLY A 19 20.53 10.05 -6.96
N GLY A 20 19.33 10.33 -7.48
CA GLY A 20 18.47 9.37 -8.17
C GLY A 20 18.10 8.14 -7.33
N TYR A 21 18.06 6.97 -7.95
CA TYR A 21 17.69 5.71 -7.29
C TYR A 21 18.83 5.03 -6.52
N GLN A 22 20.05 5.59 -6.51
CA GLN A 22 21.24 4.86 -6.02
C GLN A 22 21.08 4.36 -4.59
N GLN A 23 20.60 5.22 -3.69
CA GLN A 23 20.43 4.87 -2.28
C GLN A 23 19.07 4.20 -1.97
N ILE A 24 18.31 3.77 -2.99
CA ILE A 24 17.12 2.90 -2.84
C ILE A 24 17.17 1.64 -3.72
N LYS A 25 18.29 1.43 -4.45
CA LYS A 25 18.49 0.33 -5.40
C LYS A 25 18.34 -1.07 -4.80
N GLN A 26 18.51 -1.21 -3.50
CA GLN A 26 18.37 -2.49 -2.79
C GLN A 26 16.91 -2.88 -2.53
N VAL A 27 15.97 -1.92 -2.64
CA VAL A 27 14.54 -2.18 -2.50
C VAL A 27 13.96 -2.38 -3.89
N VAL A 28 13.41 -3.56 -4.15
CA VAL A 28 12.83 -3.94 -5.46
C VAL A 28 11.38 -3.47 -5.59
N THR A 29 10.82 -2.89 -4.53
CA THR A 29 9.41 -2.56 -4.40
C THR A 29 9.23 -1.18 -3.79
N GLY A 30 8.33 -0.39 -4.36
CA GLY A 30 7.97 0.92 -3.80
C GLY A 30 9.00 2.01 -4.13
N ASP A 31 9.80 1.84 -5.19
CA ASP A 31 10.83 2.77 -5.64
C ASP A 31 10.32 4.21 -5.71
N ASP A 32 9.11 4.42 -6.23
CA ASP A 32 8.49 5.75 -6.37
C ASP A 32 8.12 6.37 -5.02
N THR A 33 7.55 5.57 -4.12
CA THR A 33 7.19 5.99 -2.75
C THR A 33 8.44 6.39 -1.98
N LEU A 34 9.52 5.60 -2.09
CA LEU A 34 10.80 5.88 -1.44
C LEU A 34 11.47 7.12 -2.03
N LEU A 35 11.44 7.27 -3.36
CA LEU A 35 11.90 8.47 -4.05
C LEU A 35 11.19 9.72 -3.52
N LEU A 36 9.86 9.67 -3.43
CA LEU A 36 9.03 10.77 -2.91
C LEU A 36 9.34 11.09 -1.45
N GLN A 37 9.56 10.08 -0.61
CA GLN A 37 9.95 10.27 0.78
C GLN A 37 11.29 10.98 0.90
N LYS A 38 12.27 10.63 0.05
CA LYS A 38 13.57 11.32 0.00
C LYS A 38 13.46 12.77 -0.47
N ILE A 39 12.69 13.02 -1.54
CA ILE A 39 12.41 14.39 -1.99
C ILE A 39 11.79 15.22 -0.85
N LYS A 40 10.87 14.62 -0.09
CA LYS A 40 10.27 15.28 1.07
C LYS A 40 11.29 15.59 2.17
N GLN A 41 12.22 14.67 2.43
CA GLN A 41 13.25 14.83 3.47
C GLN A 41 14.20 15.99 3.17
N ILE A 42 14.48 16.32 1.90
CA ILE A 42 15.25 17.52 1.53
C ILE A 42 14.56 18.82 2.02
N GLY A 43 13.22 18.83 2.10
CA GLY A 43 12.45 19.98 2.61
C GLY A 43 12.39 21.20 1.68
N ARG A 44 13.15 21.20 0.57
CA ARG A 44 13.19 22.29 -0.41
C ARG A 44 12.04 22.26 -1.43
N TRP A 45 11.57 21.06 -1.76
CA TRP A 45 10.61 20.86 -2.86
C TRP A 45 9.18 20.74 -2.36
N GLN A 46 8.25 21.35 -3.09
CA GLN A 46 6.82 21.18 -2.84
C GLN A 46 6.30 19.95 -3.58
N ILE A 47 5.64 19.06 -2.84
CA ILE A 47 4.95 17.89 -3.39
C ILE A 47 3.47 18.21 -3.48
N ARG A 48 2.88 18.09 -4.69
CA ARG A 48 1.46 18.35 -4.94
C ARG A 48 0.82 17.15 -5.62
N PHE A 49 -0.41 16.83 -5.20
CA PHE A 49 -1.25 15.84 -5.87
C PHE A 49 -2.17 16.57 -6.85
N THR A 50 -2.21 16.12 -8.11
CA THR A 50 -3.10 16.68 -9.13
C THR A 50 -4.41 15.89 -9.17
N THR A 51 -5.52 16.60 -9.11
CA THR A 51 -6.88 16.05 -9.19
C THR A 51 -7.57 16.41 -10.51
N MET A 52 -6.86 17.03 -11.45
CA MET A 52 -7.40 17.40 -12.76
C MET A 52 -7.75 16.11 -13.53
N PRO A 53 -8.95 15.97 -14.11
CA PRO A 53 -9.30 14.79 -14.90
C PRO A 53 -8.30 14.50 -16.03
N ASP A 54 -7.71 15.54 -16.63
CA ASP A 54 -6.75 15.42 -17.73
C ASP A 54 -5.37 14.89 -17.29
N SER A 55 -5.09 14.84 -15.98
CA SER A 55 -3.85 14.25 -15.46
C SER A 55 -3.98 12.74 -15.20
N LEU A 56 -5.14 12.13 -15.48
CA LEU A 56 -5.38 10.71 -15.27
C LEU A 56 -4.65 9.85 -16.30
N VAL A 57 -3.77 8.98 -15.82
CA VAL A 57 -3.16 7.92 -16.62
C VAL A 57 -3.97 6.64 -16.48
N LYS A 58 -4.49 6.11 -17.60
CA LYS A 58 -5.19 4.82 -17.62
C LYS A 58 -4.18 3.68 -17.68
N SER A 59 -4.30 2.74 -16.75
CA SER A 59 -3.52 1.50 -16.72
C SER A 59 -4.42 0.30 -16.96
N TRP A 60 -3.92 -0.70 -17.67
CA TRP A 60 -4.60 -1.97 -17.83
C TRP A 60 -4.51 -2.80 -16.54
N PRO A 61 -5.59 -3.47 -16.11
CA PRO A 61 -5.50 -4.44 -15.04
C PRO A 61 -4.69 -5.66 -15.49
N GLU A 62 -4.19 -6.43 -14.53
CA GLU A 62 -3.57 -7.72 -14.82
C GLU A 62 -4.61 -8.69 -15.42
N GLU A 63 -4.21 -9.47 -16.43
CA GLU A 63 -5.12 -10.29 -17.25
C GLU A 63 -5.62 -11.54 -16.52
N THR A 64 -4.88 -12.02 -15.51
CA THR A 64 -5.19 -13.26 -14.80
C THR A 64 -5.20 -13.08 -13.27
N PRO A 65 -6.03 -13.84 -12.53
CA PRO A 65 -6.02 -13.82 -11.06
C PRO A 65 -4.65 -14.12 -10.45
N ARG A 66 -3.86 -14.98 -11.12
CA ARG A 66 -2.49 -15.31 -10.71
C ARG A 66 -1.56 -14.09 -10.79
N GLN A 67 -1.68 -13.30 -11.85
CA GLN A 67 -0.92 -12.06 -11.99
C GLN A 67 -1.36 -11.02 -10.96
N VAL A 68 -2.67 -10.86 -10.72
CA VAL A 68 -3.20 -10.00 -9.65
C VAL A 68 -2.63 -10.41 -8.30
N PHE A 69 -2.69 -11.71 -7.96
CA PHE A 69 -2.16 -12.23 -6.69
C PHE A 69 -0.68 -11.93 -6.54
N ASN A 70 0.12 -12.17 -7.57
CA ASN A 70 1.55 -11.88 -7.59
C ASN A 70 1.84 -10.37 -7.47
N GLN A 71 1.05 -9.52 -8.12
CA GLN A 71 1.16 -8.06 -8.01
C GLN A 71 0.88 -7.58 -6.58
N ARG A 72 -0.13 -8.16 -5.92
CA ARG A 72 -0.48 -7.84 -4.53
C ARG A 72 0.55 -8.34 -3.53
N LEU A 73 1.11 -9.54 -3.73
CA LEU A 73 2.25 -10.04 -2.94
C LEU A 73 3.46 -9.09 -3.05
N ARG A 74 3.74 -8.58 -4.26
CA ARG A 74 4.80 -7.59 -4.47
C ARG A 74 4.56 -6.32 -3.66
N TRP A 75 3.35 -5.76 -3.68
CA TRP A 75 3.02 -4.56 -2.90
C TRP A 75 3.10 -4.79 -1.40
N GLY A 76 2.62 -5.94 -0.91
CA GLY A 76 2.73 -6.30 0.51
C GLY A 76 4.18 -6.43 0.97
N SER A 77 5.07 -6.96 0.11
CA SER A 77 6.48 -7.20 0.48
C SER A 77 7.30 -5.93 0.75
N GLY A 78 6.86 -4.77 0.28
CA GLY A 78 7.60 -3.50 0.40
C GLY A 78 7.30 -2.68 1.66
N GLY A 79 6.23 -3.02 2.40
CA GLY A 79 5.73 -2.18 3.51
C GLY A 79 6.72 -2.00 4.67
N LEU A 80 7.62 -2.97 4.88
CA LEU A 80 8.63 -2.95 5.95
C LEU A 80 9.84 -2.04 5.64
N SER A 81 9.97 -1.52 4.43
CA SER A 81 11.06 -0.58 4.06
C SER A 81 10.58 0.89 4.09
N TYR A 82 9.39 1.15 4.61
CA TYR A 82 8.86 2.50 4.78
C TYR A 82 9.44 3.19 6.01
N SER A 83 9.36 4.52 6.04
CA SER A 83 9.76 5.31 7.22
C SER A 83 9.05 4.82 8.49
N PRO A 84 9.65 5.00 9.69
CA PRO A 84 9.07 4.51 10.94
C PRO A 84 7.62 4.92 11.17
N GLN A 85 7.26 6.17 10.84
CA GLN A 85 5.87 6.65 11.00
C GLN A 85 4.90 5.93 10.06
N ALA A 86 5.30 5.69 8.81
CA ALA A 86 4.49 5.00 7.82
C ALA A 86 4.35 3.51 8.16
N LEU A 87 5.42 2.89 8.66
CA LEU A 87 5.41 1.51 9.14
C LEU A 87 4.50 1.35 10.36
N SER A 88 4.59 2.22 11.36
CA SER A 88 3.72 2.19 12.55
C SER A 88 2.24 2.32 12.17
N PHE A 89 1.91 3.23 11.24
CA PHE A 89 0.56 3.36 10.73
C PHE A 89 0.08 2.10 10.01
N ALA A 90 0.91 1.52 9.13
CA ALA A 90 0.58 0.28 8.42
C ALA A 90 0.35 -0.88 9.39
N LEU A 91 1.16 -0.99 10.45
CA LEU A 91 1.01 -2.01 11.48
C LEU A 91 -0.29 -1.82 12.30
N ALA A 92 -0.62 -0.58 12.67
CA ALA A 92 -1.87 -0.28 13.36
C ALA A 92 -3.10 -0.68 12.52
N VAL A 93 -3.09 -0.36 11.22
CA VAL A 93 -4.14 -0.79 10.28
C VAL A 93 -4.19 -2.31 10.18
N PHE A 94 -3.04 -2.99 10.07
CA PHE A 94 -2.99 -4.45 10.02
C PHE A 94 -3.61 -5.09 11.27
N ILE A 95 -3.23 -4.63 12.47
CA ILE A 95 -3.79 -5.12 13.74
C ILE A 95 -5.29 -4.86 13.81
N PHE A 96 -5.75 -3.67 13.42
CA PHE A 96 -7.18 -3.35 13.37
C PHE A 96 -7.96 -4.31 12.47
N ILE A 97 -7.46 -4.56 11.25
CA ILE A 97 -8.08 -5.51 10.31
C ILE A 97 -8.04 -6.95 10.83
N LEU A 98 -6.95 -7.35 11.51
CA LEU A 98 -6.85 -8.66 12.14
C LEU A 98 -7.88 -8.83 13.27
N LEU A 99 -8.04 -7.83 14.13
CA LEU A 99 -9.04 -7.85 15.19
C LEU A 99 -10.47 -7.90 14.63
N LEU A 100 -10.76 -7.14 13.58
CA LEU A 100 -12.05 -7.23 12.89
C LEU A 100 -12.27 -8.63 12.31
N PHE A 101 -11.25 -9.24 11.69
CA PHE A 101 -11.35 -10.60 11.15
C PHE A 101 -11.62 -11.66 12.24
N LEU A 102 -10.98 -11.53 13.40
CA LEU A 102 -11.16 -12.48 14.51
C LEU A 102 -12.45 -12.26 15.32
N SER A 103 -13.03 -11.06 15.26
CA SER A 103 -14.18 -10.68 16.09
C SER A 103 -15.42 -11.57 15.95
N PRO A 104 -15.84 -12.07 14.76
CA PRO A 104 -16.98 -12.97 14.68
C PRO A 104 -16.73 -14.29 15.43
N PHE A 105 -15.50 -14.80 15.42
CA PHE A 105 -15.13 -16.04 16.10
C PHE A 105 -15.16 -15.87 17.63
N PHE A 106 -14.63 -14.75 18.14
CA PHE A 106 -14.71 -14.44 19.56
C PHE A 106 -16.15 -14.18 20.04
N TRP A 107 -16.99 -13.60 19.19
CA TRP A 107 -18.41 -13.42 19.49
C TRP A 107 -19.14 -14.77 19.56
N LEU A 108 -18.90 -15.67 18.60
CA LEU A 108 -19.44 -17.03 18.62
C LEU A 108 -18.98 -17.84 19.84
N ALA A 109 -17.76 -17.59 20.33
CA ALA A 109 -17.23 -18.19 21.56
C ALA A 109 -17.77 -17.53 22.84
N GLY A 110 -18.67 -16.55 22.74
CA GLY A 110 -19.25 -15.83 23.88
C GLY A 110 -18.28 -14.90 24.62
N SER A 111 -17.11 -14.61 24.03
CA SER A 111 -16.04 -13.83 24.68
C SER A 111 -16.20 -12.32 24.54
N ILE A 112 -16.94 -11.85 23.54
CA ILE A 112 -17.18 -10.42 23.28
C ILE A 112 -18.65 -10.16 22.96
N SER A 113 -19.11 -8.94 23.22
CA SER A 113 -20.45 -8.49 22.82
C SER A 113 -20.50 -8.09 21.34
N MET A 114 -21.69 -7.74 20.84
CA MET A 114 -21.91 -7.37 19.43
C MET A 114 -21.32 -6.01 19.00
N PHE A 115 -20.60 -5.30 19.89
CA PHE A 115 -19.96 -4.01 19.56
C PHE A 115 -18.97 -4.09 18.40
N TRP A 116 -18.44 -5.27 18.07
CA TRP A 116 -17.56 -5.45 16.92
C TRP A 116 -18.22 -5.06 15.58
N LEU A 117 -19.56 -5.16 15.46
CA LEU A 117 -20.31 -4.69 14.30
C LEU A 117 -20.15 -3.18 14.06
N LEU A 118 -20.02 -2.39 15.13
CA LEU A 118 -19.77 -0.96 15.01
C LEU A 118 -18.41 -0.70 14.33
N GLY A 119 -17.40 -1.50 14.65
CA GLY A 119 -16.09 -1.44 13.99
C GLY A 119 -16.17 -1.71 12.49
N PHE A 120 -16.94 -2.73 12.09
CA PHE A 120 -17.22 -3.01 10.68
C PHE A 120 -17.97 -1.87 10.00
N ALA A 121 -19.02 -1.35 10.63
CA ALA A 121 -19.81 -0.25 10.08
C ALA A 121 -18.95 1.00 9.86
N LEU A 122 -18.17 1.40 10.88
CA LEU A 122 -17.27 2.54 10.78
C LEU A 122 -16.22 2.35 9.68
N LYS A 123 -15.63 1.15 9.57
CA LYS A 123 -14.69 0.82 8.50
C LYS A 123 -15.32 1.00 7.12
N ILE A 124 -16.49 0.40 6.88
CA ILE A 124 -17.19 0.48 5.59
C ILE A 124 -17.57 1.93 5.27
N ILE A 125 -18.09 2.69 6.24
CA ILE A 125 -18.46 4.09 6.06
C ILE A 125 -17.26 4.94 5.67
N GLN A 126 -16.11 4.78 6.34
CA GLN A 126 -14.92 5.56 6.01
C GLN A 126 -14.36 5.22 4.63
N GLU A 127 -14.33 3.94 4.25
CA GLU A 127 -13.92 3.54 2.90
C GLU A 127 -14.91 4.03 1.83
N ALA A 128 -16.22 3.99 2.10
CA ALA A 128 -17.24 4.50 1.19
C ALA A 128 -17.09 6.02 0.98
N ARG A 129 -16.76 6.78 2.03
CA ARG A 129 -16.49 8.22 1.94
C ARG A 129 -15.28 8.51 1.05
N VAL A 130 -14.18 7.77 1.23
CA VAL A 130 -12.98 7.91 0.41
C VAL A 130 -13.27 7.54 -1.05
N MET A 131 -13.99 6.45 -1.29
CA MET A 131 -14.35 6.00 -2.63
C MET A 131 -15.27 7.00 -3.34
N ALA A 132 -16.31 7.50 -2.65
CA ALA A 132 -17.21 8.51 -3.19
C ALA A 132 -16.49 9.82 -3.53
N ALA A 133 -15.53 10.23 -2.69
CA ALA A 133 -14.66 11.36 -3.00
C ALA A 133 -13.83 11.08 -4.25
N GLY A 134 -13.23 9.88 -4.37
CA GLY A 134 -12.48 9.46 -5.55
C GLY A 134 -13.29 9.54 -6.85
N TRP A 135 -14.50 8.95 -6.87
CA TRP A 135 -15.37 9.02 -8.05
C TRP A 135 -15.72 10.44 -8.45
N ARG A 136 -16.00 11.32 -7.47
CA ARG A 136 -16.30 12.73 -7.74
C ARG A 136 -15.09 13.49 -8.26
N VAL A 137 -13.95 13.36 -7.58
CA VAL A 137 -12.72 14.09 -7.89
C VAL A 137 -12.20 13.74 -9.28
N PHE A 138 -12.24 12.45 -9.63
CA PHE A 138 -11.75 11.96 -10.92
C PHE A 138 -12.83 11.83 -12.00
N ARG A 139 -14.07 12.26 -11.71
CA ARG A 139 -15.23 12.19 -12.61
C ARG A 139 -15.46 10.79 -13.19
N LEU A 140 -15.31 9.77 -12.35
CA LEU A 140 -15.54 8.36 -12.69
C LEU A 140 -16.99 7.97 -12.36
N PRO A 141 -17.57 6.99 -13.09
CA PRO A 141 -18.88 6.44 -12.74
C PRO A 141 -18.83 5.79 -11.35
N THR A 142 -19.93 5.92 -10.59
CA THR A 142 -20.03 5.30 -9.28
C THR A 142 -20.35 3.83 -9.40
N GLU A 143 -19.58 3.00 -8.71
CA GLU A 143 -19.63 1.53 -8.83
C GLU A 143 -19.87 0.87 -7.46
N TRP A 144 -21.03 1.17 -6.88
CA TRP A 144 -21.38 0.72 -5.51
C TRP A 144 -21.52 -0.80 -5.37
N MET A 145 -21.95 -1.49 -6.42
CA MET A 145 -22.04 -2.95 -6.41
C MET A 145 -20.65 -3.59 -6.26
N SER A 146 -19.71 -3.18 -7.11
CA SER A 146 -18.32 -3.62 -7.07
C SER A 146 -17.67 -3.29 -5.72
N PHE A 147 -17.90 -2.08 -5.20
CA PHE A 147 -17.43 -1.68 -3.87
C PHE A 147 -17.94 -2.64 -2.79
N SER A 148 -19.24 -2.96 -2.80
CA SER A 148 -19.88 -3.78 -1.76
C SER A 148 -19.41 -5.23 -1.80
N LEU A 149 -19.27 -5.82 -3.00
CA LEU A 149 -18.72 -7.17 -3.17
C LEU A 149 -17.25 -7.24 -2.71
N LEU A 150 -16.46 -6.19 -2.99
CA LEU A 150 -15.08 -6.12 -2.56
C LEU A 150 -14.92 -6.06 -1.03
N GLN A 151 -15.89 -5.49 -0.29
CA GLN A 151 -15.82 -5.42 1.17
C GLN A 151 -15.66 -6.81 1.82
N LEU A 152 -16.32 -7.83 1.28
CA LEU A 152 -16.26 -9.21 1.78
C LEU A 152 -14.87 -9.83 1.58
N ILE A 153 -14.22 -9.49 0.46
CA ILE A 153 -12.92 -10.04 0.07
C ILE A 153 -11.77 -9.23 0.70
N HIS A 154 -12.00 -7.95 1.01
CA HIS A 154 -10.95 -7.00 1.37
C HIS A 154 -10.19 -7.38 2.64
N ILE A 155 -10.91 -7.76 3.70
CA ILE A 155 -10.32 -8.14 4.99
C ILE A 155 -9.38 -9.35 4.86
N PRO A 156 -9.83 -10.52 4.36
CA PRO A 156 -8.93 -11.67 4.20
C PRO A 156 -7.82 -11.39 3.18
N ALA A 157 -8.08 -10.59 2.14
CA ALA A 157 -7.07 -10.20 1.16
C ALA A 157 -5.93 -9.38 1.78
N ILE A 158 -6.24 -8.35 2.59
CA ILE A 158 -5.21 -7.54 3.26
C ILE A 158 -4.34 -8.42 4.14
N LEU A 159 -4.93 -9.26 4.98
CA LEU A 159 -4.17 -10.15 5.87
C LEU A 159 -3.26 -11.09 5.07
N THR A 160 -3.79 -11.70 4.02
CA THR A 160 -3.05 -12.62 3.14
C THR A 160 -1.89 -11.92 2.44
N PHE A 161 -2.10 -10.72 1.88
CA PHE A 161 -1.07 -10.04 1.11
C PHE A 161 0.00 -9.38 1.98
N SER A 162 -0.38 -8.82 3.14
CA SER A 162 0.55 -8.26 4.11
C SER A 162 1.51 -9.32 4.64
N ILE A 163 1.02 -10.51 4.97
CA ILE A 163 1.86 -11.61 5.46
C ILE A 163 2.58 -12.32 4.29
N GLY A 164 1.82 -12.69 3.27
CA GLY A 164 2.28 -13.51 2.15
C GLY A 164 3.38 -12.85 1.34
N GLY A 165 3.35 -11.51 1.19
CA GLY A 165 4.40 -10.77 0.49
C GLY A 165 5.78 -10.97 1.14
N HIS A 166 5.83 -11.13 2.47
CA HIS A 166 7.07 -11.39 3.20
C HIS A 166 7.44 -12.88 3.24
N LEU A 167 6.47 -13.79 3.33
CA LEU A 167 6.73 -15.23 3.46
C LEU A 167 7.07 -15.93 2.14
N PHE A 168 6.27 -15.67 1.10
CA PHE A 168 6.33 -16.42 -0.16
C PHE A 168 7.19 -15.73 -1.23
N GLY A 169 7.43 -14.42 -1.09
CA GLY A 169 8.05 -13.60 -2.12
C GLY A 169 7.15 -13.42 -3.34
N PHE A 170 7.68 -12.84 -4.40
CA PHE A 170 6.94 -12.53 -5.63
C PHE A 170 7.83 -12.70 -6.87
N LYS A 171 7.20 -12.80 -8.05
CA LYS A 171 7.90 -12.77 -9.34
C LYS A 171 7.76 -11.40 -9.97
N TRP A 172 8.83 -10.85 -10.52
CA TRP A 172 8.81 -9.58 -11.21
C TRP A 172 9.81 -9.58 -12.37
N LYS A 173 9.36 -9.20 -13.57
CA LYS A 173 10.16 -9.17 -14.80
C LYS A 173 11.00 -10.45 -15.02
N GLY A 174 10.39 -11.61 -14.82
CA GLY A 174 11.04 -12.93 -14.98
C GLY A 174 11.92 -13.38 -13.80
N GLN A 175 12.19 -12.52 -12.82
CA GLN A 175 13.00 -12.84 -11.64
C GLN A 175 12.12 -13.14 -10.42
N LYS A 176 12.61 -13.98 -9.50
CA LYS A 176 11.93 -14.28 -8.24
C LYS A 176 12.61 -13.52 -7.11
N PHE A 177 11.84 -12.76 -6.35
CA PHE A 177 12.30 -11.99 -5.22
C PHE A 177 11.72 -12.58 -3.93
N LYS A 178 12.59 -12.86 -2.97
CA LYS A 178 12.22 -13.26 -1.61
C LYS A 178 13.14 -12.51 -0.65
N ARG A 179 12.59 -11.92 0.42
CA ARG A 179 13.40 -11.22 1.42
C ARG A 179 14.24 -12.25 2.18
N THR A 180 15.56 -12.25 1.97
CA THR A 180 16.53 -13.04 2.71
C THR A 180 17.04 -12.26 3.93
N ARG A 181 17.48 -12.95 5.00
CA ARG A 181 18.01 -12.30 6.22
C ARG A 181 19.13 -11.29 5.93
N GLU A 182 19.96 -11.54 4.92
CA GLU A 182 21.10 -10.69 4.52
C GLU A 182 20.70 -9.30 4.01
N THR A 183 19.57 -9.17 3.30
CA THR A 183 19.07 -7.88 2.81
C THR A 183 18.46 -7.02 3.93
N ALA A 184 17.95 -7.64 4.99
CA ALA A 184 17.46 -6.92 6.17
C ALA A 184 18.61 -6.32 7.00
N SER A 185 19.73 -7.04 7.15
CA SER A 185 20.93 -6.54 7.83
C SER A 185 21.66 -5.42 7.09
N ALA A 186 21.58 -5.39 5.75
CA ALA A 186 22.18 -4.32 4.95
C ALA A 186 21.43 -2.98 5.09
N GLN A 187 20.09 -3.02 5.20
CA GLN A 187 19.26 -1.83 5.41
C GLN A 187 19.46 -1.19 6.80
N LEU A 188 19.57 -2.00 7.85
CA LEU A 188 19.84 -1.54 9.21
C LEU A 188 21.20 -0.83 9.35
N LYS A 189 22.22 -1.21 8.56
CA LYS A 189 23.54 -0.55 8.59
C LYS A 189 23.57 0.80 7.88
N THR A 190 22.58 1.11 7.04
CA THR A 190 22.49 2.40 6.33
C THR A 190 21.62 3.44 7.05
N GLU A 191 20.92 3.05 8.12
CA GLU A 191 20.07 3.94 8.92
C GLU A 191 20.74 4.40 10.23
N THR A 192 21.94 3.92 10.55
CA THR A 192 22.78 4.49 11.61
C THR A 192 23.62 5.63 11.03
N PRO A 193 23.54 6.86 11.60
CA PRO A 193 24.28 8.03 11.14
C PRO A 193 25.80 7.86 11.28
#